data_AF-A0AAD4FCK6-F1
#
_entry.id   AF-A0AAD4FCK6-F1
#
_cell.length_a   1.000
_cell.length_b   1.000
_cell.length_c   1.000
_cell.angle_alpha   90.00
_cell.angle_beta   90.00
_cell.angle_gamma   90.00
#
_symmetry.space_group_name_H-M   'P 1'
#
loop_
_entity.id
_entity.type
_entity.pdbx_description
1 polymer ?
#
loop_
_entity_poly.entity_id
_entity_poly.type
_entity_poly.pdbx_seq_one_letter_code
_entity_poly.pdbx_strand_id
1 'polypeptide(L)'
;MPNETRDYNGLRVTLTKEFDWKYSDSNTGAKRDATFFHAKSQGDLRPLGSFVTPNYQDQNNIRATILVGNAPGGSGGAAVASPTGYTKIWDDRGSGGSHDGSIWRPNAPSGYVALGDVCTGGYNSPSTSAIWCVRSDLALQSDFGSDSVWSDSYSGSKSDVSVWSIVNPQSNVDGSDKIPILNDLFIANSAYSKPEYGRAKLFTLPIPKDFKRFSADLPVFTKDKIPREGDEFDALVQCTVTLPFTAFFPPTDRTSLNQIAHPFITLQRRTAWYIEDVARNAADQSGTHETKIIKGVSATQSQEMTHSVGVAITASFGIKAIGGGVDVSLNYQFSATQSYSSSEYQETQKTHTFNIGPQTVLVLLTDRVWIQATRSDGSTTIHRIGYNATDDLSRTEIKLK
;
A
#
# COMPACT_ATOMS: atom_id res chain seq x y z
N MET A 1 -21.77 8.24 -9.18
CA MET A 1 -21.25 7.10 -9.98
C MET A 1 -20.47 6.21 -9.04
N PRO A 2 -20.48 4.87 -9.20
CA PRO A 2 -19.68 3.99 -8.37
C PRO A 2 -18.19 4.30 -8.56
N ASN A 3 -17.41 4.17 -7.48
CA ASN A 3 -15.97 4.26 -7.51
C ASN A 3 -15.39 3.08 -8.29
N GLU A 4 -14.25 3.29 -8.95
CA GLU A 4 -13.50 2.25 -9.64
C GLU A 4 -13.17 1.09 -8.70
N THR A 5 -13.16 -0.12 -9.25
CA THR A 5 -12.89 -1.34 -8.51
C THR A 5 -11.66 -2.04 -9.07
N ARG A 6 -10.93 -2.77 -8.22
CA ARG A 6 -9.77 -3.54 -8.63
C ARG A 6 -9.79 -4.96 -8.10
N ASP A 7 -9.38 -5.89 -8.94
CA ASP A 7 -9.38 -7.32 -8.63
C ASP A 7 -7.97 -7.81 -8.25
N TYR A 8 -7.93 -8.68 -7.24
CA TYR A 8 -6.75 -9.29 -6.66
C TYR A 8 -7.02 -10.78 -6.45
N ASN A 9 -6.78 -11.61 -7.46
CA ASN A 9 -6.96 -13.08 -7.40
C ASN A 9 -8.28 -13.53 -6.72
N GLY A 10 -9.42 -13.18 -7.31
CA GLY A 10 -10.75 -13.56 -6.78
C GLY A 10 -11.33 -12.63 -5.70
N LEU A 11 -10.58 -11.62 -5.29
CA LEU A 11 -11.02 -10.56 -4.39
C LEU A 11 -11.21 -9.26 -5.17
N ARG A 12 -12.36 -8.61 -5.06
CA ARG A 12 -12.61 -7.26 -5.59
C ARG A 12 -12.53 -6.24 -4.47
N VAL A 13 -11.92 -5.10 -4.74
CA VAL A 13 -11.71 -4.00 -3.78
C VAL A 13 -12.16 -2.67 -4.38
N THR A 14 -12.67 -1.78 -3.55
CA THR A 14 -12.73 -0.33 -3.79
C THR A 14 -12.61 0.42 -2.46
N LEU A 15 -12.69 1.75 -2.48
CA LEU A 15 -12.80 2.56 -1.27
C LEU A 15 -14.08 3.38 -1.30
N THR A 16 -14.59 3.72 -0.12
CA THR A 16 -15.69 4.66 0.08
C THR A 16 -15.32 5.70 1.11
N LYS A 17 -15.94 6.88 1.02
CA LYS A 17 -15.88 7.95 2.01
C LYS A 17 -17.26 8.28 2.59
N GLU A 18 -18.21 7.37 2.40
CA GLU A 18 -19.59 7.50 2.82
C GLU A 18 -19.91 6.53 3.94
N PHE A 19 -20.50 7.06 5.00
CA PHE A 19 -20.74 6.34 6.25
C PHE A 19 -22.14 6.62 6.79
N ASP A 20 -22.74 5.61 7.38
CA ASP A 20 -23.86 5.74 8.29
C ASP A 20 -23.33 5.91 9.71
N TRP A 21 -23.78 6.94 10.40
CA TRP A 21 -23.64 7.04 11.85
C TRP A 21 -24.45 5.92 12.53
N LYS A 22 -23.91 5.30 13.59
CA LYS A 22 -24.56 4.19 14.30
C LYS A 22 -24.80 4.46 15.78
N TYR A 23 -23.82 5.03 16.47
CA TYR A 23 -23.90 5.31 17.90
C TYR A 23 -22.86 6.38 18.28
N SER A 24 -23.17 7.20 19.27
CA SER A 24 -22.17 7.97 20.00
C SER A 24 -22.47 7.91 21.48
N ASP A 25 -21.43 7.95 22.29
CA ASP A 25 -21.52 7.93 23.75
C ASP A 25 -21.80 9.32 24.34
N SER A 26 -22.28 10.25 23.53
CA SER A 26 -22.65 11.61 23.94
C SER A 26 -23.65 11.56 25.11
N ASN A 27 -23.33 12.34 26.14
CA ASN A 27 -24.09 12.40 27.40
C ASN A 27 -24.12 11.10 28.22
N THR A 28 -23.25 10.12 27.93
CA THR A 28 -23.21 8.88 28.74
C THR A 28 -22.37 9.00 30.01
N GLY A 29 -21.57 10.05 30.22
CA GLY A 29 -20.66 10.10 31.38
C GLY A 29 -19.45 9.17 31.27
N ALA A 30 -19.31 8.46 30.15
CA ALA A 30 -18.09 7.75 29.79
C ALA A 30 -16.88 8.71 29.78
N LYS A 31 -15.71 8.17 30.10
CA LYS A 31 -14.48 8.97 30.27
C LYS A 31 -13.89 9.54 28.98
N ARG A 32 -14.23 8.96 27.83
CA ARG A 32 -13.66 9.30 26.52
C ARG A 32 -14.78 9.30 25.51
N ASP A 33 -14.78 10.29 24.63
CA ASP A 33 -15.76 10.36 23.55
C ASP A 33 -15.54 9.25 22.52
N ALA A 34 -16.62 8.72 21.96
CA ALA A 34 -16.62 7.79 20.86
C ALA A 34 -17.83 7.97 19.94
N THR A 35 -17.57 7.92 18.64
CA THR A 35 -18.60 7.78 17.63
C THR A 35 -18.31 6.59 16.73
N PHE A 36 -19.34 5.78 16.49
CA PHE A 36 -19.27 4.56 15.70
C PHE A 36 -19.98 4.76 14.37
N PHE A 37 -19.31 4.31 13.33
CA PHE A 37 -19.77 4.46 11.96
C PHE A 37 -19.72 3.12 11.23
N HIS A 38 -20.54 3.01 10.20
CA HIS A 38 -20.56 1.87 9.29
C HIS A 38 -20.49 2.36 7.85
N ALA A 39 -19.59 1.80 7.04
CA ALA A 39 -19.42 2.26 5.67
C ALA A 39 -20.59 1.84 4.80
N LYS A 40 -21.00 2.73 3.88
CA LYS A 40 -22.01 2.40 2.89
C LYS A 40 -21.40 1.48 1.83
N SER A 41 -22.12 0.40 1.53
CA SER A 41 -21.71 -0.58 0.51
C SER A 41 -21.84 0.00 -0.90
N GLN A 42 -21.05 -0.54 -1.84
CA GLN A 42 -21.14 -0.22 -3.27
C GLN A 42 -21.50 -1.49 -4.04
N GLY A 43 -22.79 -1.66 -4.37
CA GLY A 43 -23.29 -2.91 -4.92
C GLY A 43 -23.00 -4.08 -3.96
N ASP A 44 -22.33 -5.12 -4.44
CA ASP A 44 -21.93 -6.28 -3.64
C ASP A 44 -20.64 -6.07 -2.82
N LEU A 45 -20.01 -4.90 -2.93
CA LEU A 45 -18.82 -4.56 -2.16
C LEU A 45 -19.21 -4.01 -0.79
N ARG A 46 -18.84 -4.71 0.28
CA ARG A 46 -19.27 -4.43 1.66
C ARG A 46 -18.07 -4.16 2.57
N PRO A 47 -18.25 -3.44 3.69
CA PRO A 47 -17.21 -3.30 4.69
C PRO A 47 -16.88 -4.62 5.39
N LEU A 48 -15.76 -4.60 6.11
CA LEU A 48 -15.24 -5.73 6.90
C LEU A 48 -15.61 -5.66 8.39
N GLY A 49 -16.29 -4.58 8.78
CA GLY A 49 -16.67 -4.23 10.16
C GLY A 49 -17.10 -2.77 10.24
N SER A 50 -17.45 -2.32 11.45
CA SER A 50 -17.59 -0.90 11.76
C SER A 50 -16.26 -0.30 12.22
N PHE A 51 -16.18 1.03 12.26
CA PHE A 51 -15.05 1.75 12.87
C PHE A 51 -15.54 2.72 13.94
N VAL A 52 -14.60 3.14 14.79
CA VAL A 52 -14.84 4.06 15.90
C VAL A 52 -13.85 5.23 15.83
N THR A 53 -14.30 6.43 16.17
CA THR A 53 -13.46 7.62 16.30
C THR A 53 -13.58 8.21 17.71
N PRO A 54 -12.47 8.70 18.30
CA PRO A 54 -12.47 9.23 19.68
C PRO A 54 -12.98 10.68 19.76
N ASN A 55 -14.02 11.00 18.97
CA ASN A 55 -14.63 12.32 18.85
C ASN A 55 -16.02 12.21 18.21
N TYR A 56 -16.76 13.33 18.21
CA TYR A 56 -18.12 13.45 17.63
C TYR A 56 -18.15 13.97 16.19
N GLN A 57 -17.02 14.01 15.49
CA GLN A 57 -16.96 14.55 14.14
C GLN A 57 -17.60 13.58 13.14
N ASP A 58 -18.46 14.07 12.24
CA ASP A 58 -18.92 13.29 11.10
C ASP A 58 -17.75 12.91 10.19
N GLN A 59 -17.69 11.64 9.81
CA GLN A 59 -16.58 11.06 9.06
C GLN A 59 -16.83 11.04 7.56
N ASN A 60 -18.04 11.40 7.11
CA ASN A 60 -18.35 11.53 5.69
C ASN A 60 -17.43 12.54 5.01
N ASN A 61 -16.91 12.16 3.84
CA ASN A 61 -16.03 12.98 2.99
C ASN A 61 -14.68 13.41 3.57
N ILE A 62 -14.32 13.01 4.79
CA ILE A 62 -13.04 13.38 5.44
C ILE A 62 -12.12 12.18 5.68
N ARG A 63 -12.62 10.96 5.43
CA ARG A 63 -11.88 9.72 5.60
C ARG A 63 -12.39 8.68 4.59
N ALA A 64 -11.50 7.79 4.14
CA ALA A 64 -11.86 6.64 3.32
C ALA A 64 -11.70 5.33 4.10
N THR A 65 -12.49 4.32 3.71
CA THR A 65 -12.28 2.94 4.13
C THR A 65 -12.47 1.99 2.95
N ILE A 66 -12.01 0.77 3.12
CA ILE A 66 -12.05 -0.27 2.10
C ILE A 66 -13.41 -0.97 2.06
N LEU A 67 -13.88 -1.26 0.85
CA LEU A 67 -14.98 -2.18 0.58
C LEU A 67 -14.44 -3.36 -0.21
N VAL A 68 -14.93 -4.55 0.10
CA VAL A 68 -14.45 -5.80 -0.51
C VAL A 68 -15.60 -6.62 -1.06
N GLY A 69 -15.30 -7.52 -2.00
CA GLY A 69 -16.26 -8.47 -2.55
C GLY A 69 -15.58 -9.61 -3.29
N ASN A 70 -16.39 -10.51 -3.85
CA ASN A 70 -15.87 -11.58 -4.69
C ASN A 70 -15.58 -11.06 -6.11
N ALA A 71 -14.47 -11.51 -6.69
CA ALA A 71 -14.12 -11.32 -8.09
C ALA A 71 -14.01 -12.68 -8.80
N PRO A 72 -14.13 -12.73 -10.14
CA PRO A 72 -13.76 -13.91 -10.92
C PRO A 72 -12.27 -14.28 -10.77
N GLY A 73 -11.92 -15.52 -11.12
CA GLY A 73 -10.53 -15.94 -11.31
C GLY A 73 -9.72 -16.24 -10.04
N GLY A 74 -10.35 -16.32 -8.86
CA GLY A 74 -9.67 -16.65 -7.61
C GLY A 74 -9.28 -18.12 -7.48
N SER A 75 -8.02 -18.38 -7.10
CA SER A 75 -7.64 -19.66 -6.51
C SER A 75 -8.16 -19.74 -5.06
N GLY A 76 -8.70 -20.91 -4.66
CA GLY A 76 -9.15 -21.15 -3.28
C GLY A 76 -10.61 -20.81 -2.95
N GLY A 77 -11.49 -20.68 -3.94
CA GLY A 77 -12.92 -20.39 -3.73
C GLY A 77 -13.22 -18.92 -3.49
N ALA A 78 -14.42 -18.60 -2.99
CA ALA A 78 -14.85 -17.21 -2.76
C ALA A 78 -13.94 -16.51 -1.73
N ALA A 79 -13.44 -15.33 -2.07
CA ALA A 79 -12.57 -14.53 -1.20
C ALA A 79 -13.31 -14.02 0.06
N VAL A 80 -14.63 -13.84 -0.05
CA VAL A 80 -15.49 -13.38 1.05
C VAL A 80 -16.77 -14.19 1.16
N ALA A 81 -17.29 -14.28 2.38
CA ALA A 81 -18.56 -14.93 2.70
C ALA A 81 -19.31 -14.15 3.77
N SER A 82 -20.65 -14.21 3.74
CA SER A 82 -21.50 -13.58 4.75
C SER A 82 -21.32 -14.30 6.09
N PRO A 83 -21.35 -13.59 7.23
CA PRO A 83 -21.42 -14.24 8.53
C PRO A 83 -22.70 -15.09 8.62
N THR A 84 -22.63 -16.18 9.40
CA THR A 84 -23.78 -17.07 9.64
C THR A 84 -24.76 -16.49 10.68
N GLY A 85 -24.36 -15.42 11.36
CA GLY A 85 -25.11 -14.71 12.38
C GLY A 85 -24.19 -13.79 13.17
N TYR A 86 -24.69 -13.29 14.30
CA TYR A 86 -23.93 -12.39 15.17
C TYR A 86 -24.10 -12.76 16.63
N THR A 87 -23.04 -12.58 17.40
CA THR A 87 -23.04 -12.70 18.87
C THR A 87 -23.00 -11.30 19.48
N LYS A 88 -23.95 -10.98 20.37
CA LYS A 88 -23.96 -9.69 21.07
C LYS A 88 -22.77 -9.60 22.01
N ILE A 89 -22.04 -8.49 21.96
CA ILE A 89 -20.93 -8.18 22.89
C ILE A 89 -21.36 -7.15 23.92
N TRP A 90 -22.13 -6.14 23.50
CA TRP A 90 -22.53 -5.03 24.35
C TRP A 90 -23.80 -4.36 23.85
N ASP A 91 -24.57 -3.76 24.77
CA ASP A 91 -25.57 -2.74 24.46
C ASP A 91 -25.59 -1.65 25.53
N ASP A 92 -26.08 -0.47 25.16
CA ASP A 92 -25.99 0.74 25.98
C ASP A 92 -27.08 0.85 27.07
N ARG A 93 -27.88 -0.20 27.27
CA ARG A 93 -29.03 -0.14 28.17
C ARG A 93 -28.62 0.22 29.59
N GLY A 94 -29.23 1.29 30.10
CA GLY A 94 -28.97 1.82 31.43
C GLY A 94 -27.96 2.96 31.46
N SER A 95 -27.32 3.28 30.33
CA SER A 95 -26.33 4.36 30.27
C SER A 95 -26.91 5.76 30.51
N GLY A 96 -28.20 5.96 30.23
CA GLY A 96 -28.81 7.29 30.24
C GLY A 96 -28.30 8.22 29.13
N GLY A 97 -27.54 7.67 28.17
CA GLY A 97 -27.06 8.38 27.00
C GLY A 97 -28.18 8.83 26.06
N SER A 98 -27.81 9.67 25.09
CA SER A 98 -28.78 10.25 24.14
C SER A 98 -29.19 9.31 22.99
N HIS A 99 -28.55 8.14 22.88
CA HIS A 99 -28.67 7.27 21.73
C HIS A 99 -28.61 5.80 22.13
N ASP A 100 -29.51 5.00 21.57
CA ASP A 100 -29.47 3.55 21.77
C ASP A 100 -28.45 2.91 20.82
N GLY A 101 -27.63 1.99 21.32
CA GLY A 101 -26.58 1.34 20.55
C GLY A 101 -26.24 -0.06 21.03
N SER A 102 -25.71 -0.87 20.11
CA SER A 102 -25.16 -2.19 20.44
C SER A 102 -24.00 -2.59 19.55
N ILE A 103 -23.14 -3.47 20.08
CA ILE A 103 -21.96 -4.01 19.41
C ILE A 103 -22.11 -5.53 19.26
N TRP A 104 -21.83 -6.00 18.05
CA TRP A 104 -22.06 -7.37 17.62
C TRP A 104 -20.82 -7.95 16.95
N ARG A 105 -20.46 -9.16 17.34
CA ARG A 105 -19.40 -9.93 16.72
C ARG A 105 -19.94 -10.81 15.61
N PRO A 106 -19.43 -10.73 14.37
CA PRO A 106 -19.84 -11.64 13.31
C PRO A 106 -19.40 -13.08 13.60
N ASN A 107 -20.29 -14.03 13.38
CA ASN A 107 -19.99 -15.46 13.42
C ASN A 107 -19.50 -15.88 12.02
N ALA A 108 -18.18 -15.97 11.84
CA ALA A 108 -17.60 -16.30 10.55
C ALA A 108 -17.90 -17.76 10.15
N PRO A 109 -18.23 -18.04 8.87
CA PRO A 109 -18.38 -19.42 8.39
C PRO A 109 -17.02 -20.15 8.39
N SER A 110 -17.08 -21.49 8.32
CA SER A 110 -15.86 -22.32 8.26
C SER A 110 -14.96 -21.92 7.09
N GLY A 111 -13.66 -21.74 7.36
CA GLY A 111 -12.66 -21.28 6.39
C GLY A 111 -12.56 -19.76 6.24
N TYR A 112 -13.36 -19.00 6.99
CA TYR A 112 -13.38 -17.53 6.99
C TYR A 112 -13.13 -16.98 8.39
N VAL A 113 -12.76 -15.70 8.45
CA VAL A 113 -12.55 -14.94 9.68
C VAL A 113 -13.26 -13.60 9.61
N ALA A 114 -13.77 -13.15 10.75
CA ALA A 114 -14.26 -11.78 10.93
C ALA A 114 -13.07 -10.89 11.33
N LEU A 115 -12.92 -9.75 10.64
CA LEU A 115 -11.80 -8.83 10.90
C LEU A 115 -12.17 -7.67 11.84
N GLY A 116 -13.46 -7.37 11.97
CA GLY A 116 -13.96 -6.31 12.86
C GLY A 116 -15.34 -6.64 13.40
N ASP A 117 -15.67 -6.02 14.53
CA ASP A 117 -17.02 -6.06 15.09
C ASP A 117 -17.91 -4.98 14.43
N VAL A 118 -19.23 -5.12 14.59
CA VAL A 118 -20.23 -4.24 13.98
C VAL A 118 -20.98 -3.48 15.07
N CYS A 119 -21.08 -2.17 14.92
CA CYS A 119 -21.95 -1.34 15.74
C CYS A 119 -23.26 -1.07 15.00
N THR A 120 -24.38 -1.11 15.72
CA THR A 120 -25.72 -0.82 15.20
C THR A 120 -26.42 0.19 16.09
N GLY A 121 -27.21 1.08 15.49
CA GLY A 121 -28.18 1.87 16.24
C GLY A 121 -29.32 0.97 16.74
N GLY A 122 -29.66 1.10 18.02
CA GLY A 122 -30.62 0.24 18.71
C GLY A 122 -30.04 -1.15 19.07
N TYR A 123 -30.95 -2.10 19.33
CA TYR A 123 -30.63 -3.38 20.01
C TYR A 123 -30.79 -4.64 19.18
N ASN A 124 -31.13 -4.49 17.90
CA ASN A 124 -31.33 -5.61 16.99
C ASN A 124 -30.01 -6.03 16.35
N SER A 125 -29.83 -7.32 16.13
CA SER A 125 -28.65 -7.82 15.41
C SER A 125 -28.59 -7.25 13.99
N PRO A 126 -27.40 -6.95 13.46
CA PRO A 126 -27.26 -6.54 12.07
C PRO A 126 -27.67 -7.66 11.10
N SER A 127 -28.00 -7.27 9.86
CA SER A 127 -28.18 -8.23 8.76
C SER A 127 -26.88 -8.97 8.46
N THR A 128 -26.96 -10.25 8.08
CA THR A 128 -25.80 -11.01 7.56
C THR A 128 -25.26 -10.46 6.24
N SER A 129 -25.96 -9.49 5.64
CA SER A 129 -25.48 -8.71 4.50
C SER A 129 -24.78 -7.40 4.88
N ALA A 130 -24.58 -7.11 6.17
CA ALA A 130 -23.96 -5.85 6.61
C ALA A 130 -22.45 -5.81 6.34
N ILE A 131 -21.77 -6.96 6.46
CA ILE A 131 -20.32 -7.06 6.29
C ILE A 131 -19.94 -8.33 5.53
N TRP A 132 -18.66 -8.42 5.18
CA TRP A 132 -18.02 -9.65 4.74
C TRP A 132 -17.06 -10.21 5.79
N CYS A 133 -17.11 -11.52 5.99
CA CYS A 133 -15.97 -12.28 6.53
C CYS A 133 -15.01 -12.60 5.39
N VAL A 134 -13.70 -12.60 5.65
CA VAL A 134 -12.68 -12.88 4.64
C VAL A 134 -12.19 -14.30 4.76
N ARG A 135 -11.80 -14.91 3.64
CA ARG A 135 -11.16 -16.22 3.66
C ARG A 135 -9.90 -16.17 4.52
N SER A 136 -9.66 -17.20 5.33
CA SER A 136 -8.62 -17.17 6.37
C SER A 136 -7.20 -16.88 5.86
N ASP A 137 -6.89 -17.22 4.61
CA ASP A 137 -5.61 -16.94 3.98
C ASP A 137 -5.44 -15.48 3.54
N LEU A 138 -6.51 -14.70 3.46
CA LEU A 138 -6.51 -13.26 3.19
C LEU A 138 -6.42 -12.42 4.47
N ALA A 139 -6.21 -13.06 5.61
CA ALA A 139 -6.01 -12.42 6.90
C ALA A 139 -4.60 -12.68 7.44
N LEU A 140 -4.00 -11.66 8.03
CA LEU A 140 -2.72 -11.73 8.73
C LEU A 140 -2.93 -11.48 10.22
N GLN A 141 -2.28 -12.26 11.08
CA GLN A 141 -2.27 -12.00 12.52
C GLN A 141 -1.65 -10.62 12.78
N SER A 142 -2.24 -9.87 13.72
CA SER A 142 -1.78 -8.53 14.08
C SER A 142 -1.84 -8.30 15.59
N ASP A 143 -1.65 -7.04 15.99
CA ASP A 143 -1.67 -6.59 17.37
C ASP A 143 -2.81 -5.59 17.64
N PHE A 144 -3.08 -5.35 18.92
CA PHE A 144 -3.93 -4.25 19.38
C PHE A 144 -3.08 -3.07 19.82
N GLY A 145 -3.65 -1.87 19.75
CA GLY A 145 -3.06 -0.67 20.34
C GLY A 145 -2.65 -0.85 21.82
N SER A 146 -1.75 0.02 22.29
CA SER A 146 -1.35 0.05 23.71
C SER A 146 -2.56 0.24 24.62
N ASP A 147 -3.48 1.10 24.18
CA ASP A 147 -4.68 1.50 24.88
C ASP A 147 -5.94 1.21 24.05
N SER A 148 -7.07 1.04 24.73
CA SER A 148 -8.37 0.99 24.06
C SER A 148 -8.67 2.34 23.40
N VAL A 149 -9.46 2.35 22.33
CA VAL A 149 -10.02 3.58 21.76
C VAL A 149 -11.11 4.12 22.68
N TRP A 150 -11.95 3.22 23.19
CA TRP A 150 -13.10 3.56 24.03
C TRP A 150 -13.43 2.45 25.02
N SER A 151 -14.15 2.81 26.08
CA SER A 151 -14.77 1.88 27.02
C SER A 151 -16.00 2.53 27.62
N ASP A 152 -17.02 1.76 27.94
CA ASP A 152 -18.23 2.26 28.58
C ASP A 152 -18.07 2.49 30.10
N SER A 153 -16.85 2.46 30.62
CA SER A 153 -16.57 2.77 32.01
C SER A 153 -17.14 4.15 32.38
N TYR A 154 -17.89 4.20 33.48
CA TYR A 154 -18.64 5.38 33.96
C TYR A 154 -19.85 5.78 33.10
N SER A 155 -20.17 5.00 32.06
CA SER A 155 -21.33 5.28 31.22
C SER A 155 -22.67 5.03 31.93
N GLY A 156 -22.68 4.28 33.03
CA GLY A 156 -23.90 3.78 33.67
C GLY A 156 -24.52 2.55 32.98
N SER A 157 -23.94 2.06 31.88
CA SER A 157 -24.39 0.82 31.23
C SER A 157 -24.38 -0.37 32.20
N LYS A 158 -25.29 -1.32 31.95
CA LYS A 158 -25.40 -2.56 32.74
C LYS A 158 -24.38 -3.63 32.35
N SER A 159 -23.70 -3.45 31.22
CA SER A 159 -22.64 -4.33 30.74
C SER A 159 -21.31 -3.57 30.78
N ASP A 160 -20.18 -4.29 30.68
CA ASP A 160 -18.86 -3.67 30.48
C ASP A 160 -18.41 -3.92 29.04
N VAL A 161 -17.77 -2.91 28.43
CA VAL A 161 -17.08 -3.05 27.14
C VAL A 161 -15.81 -2.21 27.07
N SER A 162 -14.83 -2.74 26.35
CA SER A 162 -13.72 -1.96 25.81
C SER A 162 -13.58 -2.21 24.31
N VAL A 163 -13.17 -1.18 23.58
CA VAL A 163 -13.08 -1.15 22.12
C VAL A 163 -11.64 -0.84 21.73
N TRP A 164 -11.06 -1.68 20.88
CA TRP A 164 -9.63 -1.66 20.58
C TRP A 164 -9.40 -1.58 19.08
N SER A 165 -8.47 -0.73 18.67
CA SER A 165 -7.98 -0.66 17.29
C SER A 165 -7.01 -1.82 17.01
N ILE A 166 -7.06 -2.32 15.78
CA ILE A 166 -6.05 -3.21 15.25
C ILE A 166 -4.91 -2.34 14.71
N VAL A 167 -3.67 -2.66 15.08
CA VAL A 167 -2.47 -1.93 14.66
C VAL A 167 -1.54 -2.84 13.87
N ASN A 168 -0.42 -2.30 13.39
CA ASN A 168 0.59 -3.05 12.66
C ASN A 168 1.06 -4.28 13.45
N PRO A 169 1.28 -5.41 12.77
CA PRO A 169 1.86 -6.58 13.41
C PRO A 169 3.28 -6.24 13.88
N GLN A 170 3.65 -6.71 15.08
CA GLN A 170 5.01 -6.52 15.61
C GLN A 170 6.10 -7.20 14.76
N SER A 171 5.76 -8.27 14.04
CA SER A 171 6.64 -8.85 13.02
C SER A 171 6.45 -8.11 11.70
N ASN A 172 7.53 -7.48 11.20
CA ASN A 172 7.55 -6.87 9.87
C ASN A 172 6.91 -7.83 8.85
N VAL A 173 5.93 -7.35 8.09
CA VAL A 173 5.31 -8.13 7.01
C VAL A 173 6.23 -8.08 5.80
N ASP A 174 7.39 -8.71 5.93
CA ASP A 174 8.44 -8.65 4.92
C ASP A 174 8.20 -9.73 3.86
N GLY A 175 8.02 -9.26 2.62
CA GLY A 175 8.38 -10.02 1.43
C GLY A 175 7.47 -11.20 1.06
N SER A 176 6.15 -11.00 1.10
CA SER A 176 5.19 -12.01 0.62
C SER A 176 4.33 -11.48 -0.55
N ASP A 177 3.59 -12.41 -1.15
CA ASP A 177 2.51 -12.08 -2.07
C ASP A 177 1.27 -11.52 -1.35
N LYS A 178 1.27 -11.42 -0.02
CA LYS A 178 0.17 -10.88 0.78
C LYS A 178 0.54 -9.53 1.36
N ILE A 179 -0.08 -8.49 0.82
CA ILE A 179 0.17 -7.11 1.21
C ILE A 179 -0.85 -6.69 2.28
N PRO A 180 -0.45 -6.42 3.53
CA PRO A 180 -1.36 -6.02 4.58
C PRO A 180 -1.90 -4.61 4.30
N ILE A 181 -3.19 -4.43 4.52
CA ILE A 181 -3.87 -3.14 4.41
C ILE A 181 -4.48 -2.82 5.76
N LEU A 182 -4.08 -1.68 6.33
CA LEU A 182 -4.72 -1.19 7.55
C LEU A 182 -6.18 -0.89 7.23
N ASN A 183 -7.05 -1.36 8.11
CA ASN A 183 -8.45 -1.03 8.09
C ASN A 183 -8.81 -0.49 9.49
N ASP A 184 -9.59 0.59 9.54
CA ASP A 184 -9.96 1.30 10.79
C ASP A 184 -10.92 0.48 11.68
N LEU A 185 -10.90 -0.85 11.56
CA LEU A 185 -11.78 -1.76 12.27
C LEU A 185 -11.46 -1.76 13.75
N PHE A 186 -12.48 -2.08 14.55
CA PHE A 186 -12.30 -2.33 15.97
C PHE A 186 -12.70 -3.74 16.36
N ILE A 187 -12.13 -4.19 17.48
CA ILE A 187 -12.55 -5.38 18.20
C ILE A 187 -12.97 -4.95 19.61
N ALA A 188 -14.17 -5.35 20.01
CA ALA A 188 -14.69 -5.12 21.34
C ALA A 188 -14.40 -6.30 22.27
N ASN A 189 -14.34 -6.05 23.57
CA ASN A 189 -14.30 -7.09 24.59
C ASN A 189 -15.38 -6.78 25.61
N SER A 190 -16.12 -7.80 26.08
CA SER A 190 -17.18 -7.65 27.09
C SER A 190 -16.61 -7.52 28.51
N ALA A 191 -15.53 -6.74 28.63
CA ALA A 191 -14.76 -6.40 29.82
C ALA A 191 -13.85 -5.21 29.47
N TYR A 192 -13.31 -4.53 30.48
CA TYR A 192 -12.35 -3.43 30.26
C TYR A 192 -10.96 -3.86 29.81
N SER A 193 -10.66 -5.16 29.86
CA SER A 193 -9.37 -5.72 29.44
C SER A 193 -9.24 -5.83 27.92
N LYS A 194 -8.00 -5.90 27.45
CA LYS A 194 -7.67 -6.14 26.04
C LYS A 194 -8.29 -7.46 25.54
N PRO A 195 -8.81 -7.54 24.29
CA PRO A 195 -9.33 -8.76 23.74
C PRO A 195 -8.23 -9.83 23.59
N GLU A 196 -8.67 -11.07 23.39
CA GLU A 196 -7.79 -12.19 23.06
C GLU A 196 -6.93 -11.88 21.81
N TYR A 197 -5.63 -12.14 21.90
CA TYR A 197 -4.63 -11.83 20.86
C TYR A 197 -5.02 -12.34 19.47
N GLY A 198 -5.52 -13.57 19.36
CA GLY A 198 -5.91 -14.20 18.09
C GLY A 198 -7.05 -13.51 17.33
N ARG A 199 -7.67 -12.48 17.93
CA ARG A 199 -8.71 -11.66 17.30
C ARG A 199 -8.17 -10.48 16.50
N ALA A 200 -6.97 -10.00 16.80
CA ALA A 200 -6.34 -8.93 16.03
C ALA A 200 -5.88 -9.49 14.68
N LYS A 201 -6.54 -9.11 13.59
CA LYS A 201 -6.20 -9.56 12.25
C LYS A 201 -6.32 -8.42 11.24
N LEU A 202 -5.32 -8.29 10.37
CA LEU A 202 -5.35 -7.37 9.25
C LEU A 202 -5.82 -8.07 7.98
N PHE A 203 -6.46 -7.28 7.12
CA PHE A 203 -6.76 -7.70 5.77
C PHE A 203 -5.49 -7.69 4.92
N THR A 204 -5.40 -8.61 3.97
CA THR A 204 -4.28 -8.68 3.03
C THR A 204 -4.77 -8.76 1.58
N LEU A 205 -4.05 -8.08 0.69
CA LEU A 205 -4.25 -8.15 -0.75
C LEU A 205 -3.28 -9.16 -1.37
N PRO A 206 -3.75 -10.16 -2.13
CA PRO A 206 -2.89 -11.08 -2.85
C PRO A 206 -2.33 -10.41 -4.11
N ILE A 207 -1.04 -10.11 -4.11
CA ILE A 207 -0.28 -9.49 -5.20
C ILE A 207 0.91 -10.39 -5.53
N PRO A 208 0.78 -11.25 -6.54
CA PRO A 208 1.86 -12.17 -6.92
C PRO A 208 3.08 -11.39 -7.42
N LYS A 209 4.23 -12.06 -7.39
CA LYS A 209 5.45 -11.57 -8.04
C LYS A 209 5.32 -11.77 -9.55
N ASP A 210 5.32 -10.67 -10.29
CA ASP A 210 5.40 -10.65 -11.76
C ASP A 210 6.60 -9.79 -12.20
N PHE A 211 7.75 -9.99 -11.55
CA PHE A 211 8.97 -9.26 -11.85
C PHE A 211 9.69 -9.82 -13.08
N LYS A 212 9.96 -8.95 -14.05
CA LYS A 212 10.65 -9.26 -15.30
C LYS A 212 12.08 -8.72 -15.27
N ARG A 213 13.04 -9.61 -15.52
CA ARG A 213 14.45 -9.22 -15.64
C ARG A 213 14.68 -8.47 -16.96
N PHE A 214 15.50 -7.44 -16.89
CA PHE A 214 16.00 -6.78 -18.09
C PHE A 214 17.04 -7.66 -18.77
N SER A 215 16.94 -7.79 -20.10
CA SER A 215 17.80 -8.66 -20.90
C SER A 215 17.89 -8.19 -22.35
N ALA A 216 17.67 -6.90 -22.60
CA ALA A 216 17.82 -6.34 -23.94
C ALA A 216 19.30 -6.30 -24.34
N ASP A 217 19.57 -6.58 -25.62
CA ASP A 217 20.92 -6.41 -26.19
C ASP A 217 21.33 -4.95 -26.17
N LEU A 218 22.65 -4.69 -26.21
CA LEU A 218 23.15 -3.32 -26.28
C LEU A 218 22.70 -2.64 -27.59
N PRO A 219 22.25 -1.38 -27.53
CA PRO A 219 21.87 -0.66 -28.74
C PRO A 219 23.06 -0.47 -29.68
N VAL A 220 22.81 -0.62 -30.98
CA VAL A 220 23.85 -0.44 -32.01
C VAL A 220 23.81 0.98 -32.55
N PHE A 221 24.94 1.66 -32.49
CA PHE A 221 25.10 3.03 -32.98
C PHE A 221 25.99 3.09 -34.21
N THR A 222 25.77 4.11 -35.05
CA THR A 222 26.56 4.35 -36.26
C THR A 222 27.09 5.78 -36.26
N LYS A 223 28.09 6.07 -37.11
CA LYS A 223 28.68 7.41 -37.22
C LYS A 223 27.65 8.49 -37.61
N ASP A 224 26.59 8.10 -38.31
CA ASP A 224 25.51 8.99 -38.75
C ASP A 224 24.40 9.14 -37.70
N LYS A 225 24.37 8.27 -36.69
CA LYS A 225 23.37 8.27 -35.61
C LYS A 225 24.03 7.97 -34.27
N ILE A 226 24.81 8.95 -33.81
CA ILE A 226 25.44 8.94 -32.49
C ILE A 226 24.39 9.41 -31.47
N PRO A 227 24.19 8.69 -30.35
CA PRO A 227 23.21 9.07 -29.35
C PRO A 227 23.69 10.27 -28.53
N ARG A 228 22.83 10.77 -27.65
CA ARG A 228 23.13 11.84 -26.70
C ARG A 228 23.00 11.31 -25.27
N GLU A 229 23.74 11.94 -24.36
CA GLU A 229 23.52 11.75 -22.93
C GLU A 229 22.03 11.98 -22.59
N GLY A 230 21.45 11.07 -21.82
CA GLY A 230 20.03 11.08 -21.50
C GLY A 230 19.13 10.29 -22.45
N ASP A 231 19.62 9.85 -23.61
CA ASP A 231 18.83 8.97 -24.49
C ASP A 231 18.55 7.63 -23.79
N GLU A 232 17.34 7.10 -24.01
CA GLU A 232 16.86 5.84 -23.45
C GLU A 232 16.51 4.85 -24.57
N PHE A 233 16.92 3.58 -24.41
CA PHE A 233 16.66 2.51 -25.39
C PHE A 233 16.11 1.25 -24.71
N ASP A 234 15.28 0.52 -25.46
CA ASP A 234 14.76 -0.80 -25.08
C ASP A 234 14.03 -0.84 -23.74
N ALA A 235 13.24 0.20 -23.44
CA ALA A 235 12.55 0.31 -22.16
C ALA A 235 11.64 -0.90 -21.86
N LEU A 236 11.80 -1.44 -20.65
CA LEU A 236 11.03 -2.57 -20.13
C LEU A 236 10.35 -2.19 -18.81
N VAL A 237 9.03 -2.36 -18.74
CA VAL A 237 8.32 -2.38 -17.46
C VAL A 237 8.62 -3.71 -16.76
N GLN A 238 9.36 -3.65 -15.66
CA GLN A 238 9.80 -4.83 -14.91
C GLN A 238 8.70 -5.36 -14.00
N CYS A 239 7.95 -4.48 -13.35
CA CYS A 239 6.82 -4.86 -12.51
C CYS A 239 5.87 -3.67 -12.30
N THR A 240 4.65 -3.96 -11.89
CA THR A 240 3.64 -2.95 -11.54
C THR A 240 2.82 -3.45 -10.35
N VAL A 241 2.72 -2.61 -9.32
CA VAL A 241 1.88 -2.84 -8.14
C VAL A 241 0.92 -1.68 -8.03
N THR A 242 -0.36 -1.98 -7.85
CA THR A 242 -1.36 -0.93 -7.62
C THR A 242 -2.15 -1.29 -6.37
N LEU A 243 -2.26 -0.34 -5.46
CA LEU A 243 -2.88 -0.50 -4.15
C LEU A 243 -3.91 0.60 -3.94
N PRO A 244 -4.87 0.41 -3.02
CA PRO A 244 -5.62 1.51 -2.43
C PRO A 244 -4.69 2.67 -2.06
N PHE A 245 -5.12 3.92 -2.25
CA PHE A 245 -4.32 5.08 -1.87
C PHE A 245 -3.95 5.04 -0.37
N THR A 246 -4.78 4.37 0.44
CA THR A 246 -4.55 4.16 1.88
C THR A 246 -3.37 3.26 2.21
N ALA A 247 -2.66 2.69 1.23
CA ALA A 247 -1.34 2.10 1.44
C ALA A 247 -0.23 3.15 1.42
N PHE A 248 -0.45 4.26 0.70
CA PHE A 248 0.54 5.30 0.39
C PHE A 248 0.31 6.59 1.16
N PHE A 249 -0.92 6.86 1.57
CA PHE A 249 -1.31 8.07 2.28
C PHE A 249 -2.29 7.74 3.41
N PRO A 250 -2.43 8.62 4.42
CA PRO A 250 -3.44 8.43 5.45
C PRO A 250 -4.84 8.37 4.83
N PRO A 251 -5.81 7.67 5.43
CA PRO A 251 -7.17 7.59 4.91
C PRO A 251 -7.89 8.94 4.86
N THR A 252 -7.32 9.97 5.50
CA THR A 252 -7.80 11.35 5.51
C THR A 252 -7.15 12.25 4.44
N ASP A 253 -6.30 11.72 3.56
CA ASP A 253 -5.62 12.51 2.52
C ASP A 253 -6.63 13.20 1.59
N ARG A 254 -6.62 14.54 1.58
CA ARG A 254 -7.66 15.32 0.91
C ARG A 254 -7.62 15.19 -0.61
N THR A 255 -6.43 15.12 -1.18
CA THR A 255 -6.24 14.95 -2.62
C THR A 255 -6.82 13.63 -3.10
N SER A 256 -6.59 12.55 -2.34
CA SER A 256 -7.15 11.23 -2.64
C SER A 256 -8.66 11.15 -2.39
N LEU A 257 -9.17 11.78 -1.32
CA LEU A 257 -10.62 11.84 -1.07
C LEU A 257 -11.40 12.62 -2.14
N ASN A 258 -10.80 13.68 -2.70
CA ASN A 258 -11.38 14.42 -3.81
C ASN A 258 -11.44 13.58 -5.10
N GLN A 259 -10.54 12.60 -5.22
CA GLN A 259 -10.46 11.66 -6.35
C GLN A 259 -10.93 10.24 -5.97
N ILE A 260 -11.83 10.08 -5.00
CA ILE A 260 -12.25 8.76 -4.49
C ILE A 260 -12.86 7.85 -5.58
N ALA A 261 -13.32 8.43 -6.69
CA ALA A 261 -13.77 7.68 -7.86
C ALA A 261 -12.66 6.83 -8.49
N HIS A 262 -11.39 7.20 -8.30
CA HIS A 262 -10.18 6.50 -8.75
C HIS A 262 -9.24 6.24 -7.57
N PRO A 263 -9.62 5.34 -6.63
CA PRO A 263 -9.03 5.31 -5.30
C PRO A 263 -7.70 4.56 -5.22
N PHE A 264 -7.07 4.24 -6.35
CA PHE A 264 -5.85 3.45 -6.41
C PHE A 264 -4.65 4.25 -6.93
N ILE A 265 -3.46 3.87 -6.45
CA ILE A 265 -2.18 4.38 -6.91
C ILE A 265 -1.37 3.21 -7.45
N THR A 266 -0.76 3.42 -8.61
CA THR A 266 0.09 2.47 -9.31
C THR A 266 1.54 2.85 -9.13
N LEU A 267 2.33 1.97 -8.54
CA LEU A 267 3.78 2.03 -8.47
C LEU A 267 4.36 1.09 -9.54
N GLN A 268 5.17 1.63 -10.43
CA GLN A 268 5.79 0.91 -11.53
C GLN A 268 7.30 0.99 -11.45
N ARG A 269 7.98 -0.13 -11.72
CA ARG A 269 9.41 -0.18 -11.99
C ARG A 269 9.63 -0.38 -13.48
N ARG A 270 10.42 0.51 -14.09
CA ARG A 270 10.91 0.35 -15.46
C ARG A 270 12.43 0.39 -15.48
N THR A 271 13.01 -0.18 -16.52
CA THR A 271 14.43 -0.06 -16.80
C THR A 271 14.65 0.06 -18.29
N ALA A 272 15.79 0.62 -18.69
CA ALA A 272 16.15 0.87 -20.07
C ALA A 272 17.67 1.03 -20.13
N TRP A 273 18.25 0.80 -21.31
CA TRP A 273 19.60 1.31 -21.56
C TRP A 273 19.56 2.83 -21.55
N TYR A 274 20.40 3.44 -20.73
CA TYR A 274 20.51 4.89 -20.58
C TYR A 274 21.91 5.34 -20.95
N ILE A 275 22.02 6.38 -21.78
CA ILE A 275 23.32 6.95 -22.14
C ILE A 275 23.79 7.87 -21.03
N GLU A 276 24.82 7.42 -20.30
CA GLU A 276 25.45 8.20 -19.23
C GLU A 276 26.44 9.22 -19.77
N ASP A 277 27.13 8.88 -20.87
CA ASP A 277 28.19 9.73 -21.41
C ASP A 277 28.48 9.37 -22.87
N VAL A 278 28.89 10.38 -23.64
CA VAL A 278 29.31 10.26 -25.04
C VAL A 278 30.60 11.04 -25.22
N ALA A 279 31.72 10.32 -25.21
CA ALA A 279 33.05 10.89 -25.31
C ALA A 279 33.59 10.78 -26.74
N ARG A 280 33.97 11.91 -27.35
CA ARG A 280 34.49 11.97 -28.73
C ARG A 280 35.99 12.24 -28.73
N ASN A 281 36.77 11.34 -29.32
CA ASN A 281 38.14 11.60 -29.71
C ASN A 281 38.24 11.83 -31.22
N ALA A 282 38.34 13.10 -31.62
CA ALA A 282 38.51 13.51 -33.02
C ALA A 282 39.99 13.62 -33.45
N ALA A 283 40.94 13.36 -32.55
CA ALA A 283 42.36 13.38 -32.88
C ALA A 283 42.78 12.10 -33.62
N ASP A 284 43.92 12.18 -34.30
CA ASP A 284 44.57 11.03 -34.94
C ASP A 284 45.47 10.25 -33.96
N GLN A 285 45.46 10.61 -32.67
CA GLN A 285 46.12 9.90 -31.58
C GLN A 285 45.10 9.41 -30.55
N SER A 286 45.45 8.38 -29.78
CA SER A 286 44.62 7.93 -28.65
C SER A 286 44.59 8.98 -27.53
N GLY A 287 43.47 9.04 -26.81
CA GLY A 287 43.30 9.88 -25.63
C GLY A 287 42.72 9.10 -24.46
N THR A 288 42.57 9.77 -23.33
CA THR A 288 41.94 9.22 -22.13
C THR A 288 40.68 10.03 -21.82
N HIS A 289 39.65 9.34 -21.36
CA HIS A 289 38.40 9.94 -20.88
C HIS A 289 38.04 9.38 -19.53
N GLU A 290 37.53 10.23 -18.64
CA GLU A 290 37.08 9.84 -17.31
C GLU A 290 35.61 10.17 -17.16
N THR A 291 34.84 9.24 -16.62
CA THR A 291 33.44 9.44 -16.26
C THR A 291 33.16 8.91 -14.86
N LYS A 292 32.13 9.45 -14.22
CA LYS A 292 31.76 9.13 -12.84
C LYS A 292 30.31 8.65 -12.80
N ILE A 293 30.11 7.44 -12.29
CA ILE A 293 28.78 6.84 -12.15
C ILE A 293 28.40 6.78 -10.68
N ILE A 294 27.18 7.22 -10.39
CA ILE A 294 26.54 7.06 -9.08
C ILE A 294 25.52 5.94 -9.22
N LYS A 295 25.68 4.92 -8.39
CA LYS A 295 24.72 3.82 -8.20
C LYS A 295 23.85 4.13 -7.00
N GLY A 296 22.62 3.63 -7.02
CA GLY A 296 21.72 3.64 -5.88
C GLY A 296 20.86 4.88 -5.75
N VAL A 297 20.02 4.89 -4.72
CA VAL A 297 19.04 5.95 -4.49
C VAL A 297 19.58 6.87 -3.41
N SER A 298 19.69 8.16 -3.73
CA SER A 298 20.17 9.14 -2.76
C SER A 298 19.15 9.37 -1.64
N ALA A 299 19.63 9.84 -0.49
CA ALA A 299 18.76 10.20 0.63
C ALA A 299 17.70 11.25 0.23
N THR A 300 18.09 12.21 -0.62
CA THR A 300 17.20 13.25 -1.14
C THR A 300 16.10 12.66 -2.02
N GLN A 301 16.45 11.77 -2.96
CA GLN A 301 15.47 11.10 -3.81
C GLN A 301 14.47 10.27 -2.98
N SER A 302 14.96 9.55 -1.98
CA SER A 302 14.12 8.76 -1.09
C SER A 302 13.17 9.65 -0.26
N GLN A 303 13.66 10.80 0.22
CA GLN A 303 12.86 11.78 0.96
C GLN A 303 11.79 12.42 0.07
N GLU A 304 12.12 12.83 -1.16
CA GLU A 304 11.17 13.40 -2.12
C GLU A 304 10.06 12.41 -2.51
N MET A 305 10.43 11.15 -2.76
CA MET A 305 9.47 10.09 -3.04
C MET A 305 8.56 9.82 -1.83
N THR A 306 9.13 9.84 -0.61
CA THR A 306 8.37 9.69 0.63
C THR A 306 7.37 10.83 0.82
N HIS A 307 7.79 12.08 0.64
CA HIS A 307 6.90 13.24 0.80
C HIS A 307 5.82 13.29 -0.28
N SER A 308 6.15 12.92 -1.51
CA SER A 308 5.23 13.06 -2.64
C SER A 308 4.20 11.94 -2.70
N VAL A 309 4.58 10.72 -2.34
CA VAL A 309 3.71 9.53 -2.52
C VAL A 309 3.82 8.48 -1.41
N GLY A 310 4.43 8.81 -0.28
CA GLY A 310 4.55 7.89 0.86
C GLY A 310 5.29 6.61 0.52
N VAL A 311 6.24 6.66 -0.42
CA VAL A 311 7.09 5.53 -0.79
C VAL A 311 8.53 5.83 -0.38
N ALA A 312 9.06 5.04 0.56
CA ALA A 312 10.45 5.09 0.99
C ALA A 312 11.27 4.03 0.27
N ILE A 313 12.47 4.38 -0.16
CA ILE A 313 13.37 3.46 -0.87
C ILE A 313 14.76 3.51 -0.22
N THR A 314 15.23 2.38 0.29
CA THR A 314 16.56 2.29 0.95
C THR A 314 17.19 0.92 0.75
N ALA A 315 18.50 0.82 0.97
CA ALA A 315 19.20 -0.46 0.91
C ALA A 315 18.75 -1.46 1.98
N SER A 316 18.29 -0.99 3.16
CA SER A 316 17.98 -1.85 4.30
C SER A 316 16.64 -2.57 4.17
N PHE A 317 15.68 -1.98 3.47
CA PHE A 317 14.33 -2.53 3.34
C PHE A 317 13.73 -2.48 1.93
N GLY A 318 14.53 -2.07 0.94
CA GLY A 318 14.09 -1.99 -0.44
C GLY A 318 13.04 -0.91 -0.61
N ILE A 319 11.90 -1.26 -1.20
CA ILE A 319 10.78 -0.36 -1.44
C ILE A 319 9.69 -0.60 -0.41
N LYS A 320 9.28 0.45 0.31
CA LYS A 320 8.17 0.42 1.27
C LYS A 320 7.14 1.51 0.97
N ALA A 321 5.86 1.20 1.11
CA ALA A 321 4.80 2.19 1.25
C ALA A 321 4.56 2.45 2.74
N ILE A 322 4.56 3.71 3.19
CA ILE A 322 4.62 4.08 4.62
C ILE A 322 3.58 5.11 5.06
N GLY A 323 2.73 5.60 4.15
CA GLY A 323 1.72 6.61 4.52
C GLY A 323 0.39 6.04 5.02
N GLY A 324 0.16 4.73 4.86
CA GLY A 324 -1.11 4.07 5.13
C GLY A 324 -1.41 3.69 6.58
N GLY A 325 -0.52 4.02 7.51
CA GLY A 325 -0.57 3.54 8.89
C GLY A 325 0.05 2.16 9.09
N VAL A 326 0.17 1.33 8.04
CA VAL A 326 1.01 0.12 7.99
C VAL A 326 2.18 0.36 7.05
N ASP A 327 3.40 0.13 7.53
CA ASP A 327 4.58 0.04 6.66
C ASP A 327 4.52 -1.25 5.86
N VAL A 328 4.35 -1.13 4.55
CA VAL A 328 4.21 -2.26 3.63
C VAL A 328 5.48 -2.41 2.82
N SER A 329 6.18 -3.52 2.98
CA SER A 329 7.29 -3.90 2.09
C SER A 329 6.76 -4.37 0.73
N LEU A 330 7.23 -3.74 -0.34
CA LEU A 330 6.92 -4.11 -1.73
C LEU A 330 8.12 -4.77 -2.43
N ASN A 331 9.23 -4.99 -1.72
CA ASN A 331 10.47 -5.45 -2.35
C ASN A 331 10.32 -6.83 -3.01
N TYR A 332 9.43 -7.69 -2.49
CA TYR A 332 9.12 -8.96 -3.12
C TYR A 332 8.53 -8.76 -4.53
N GLN A 333 7.64 -7.79 -4.74
CA GLN A 333 7.09 -7.52 -6.06
C GLN A 333 8.12 -6.81 -6.98
N PHE A 334 9.08 -6.09 -6.42
CA PHE A 334 10.01 -5.21 -7.14
C PHE A 334 11.41 -5.77 -7.35
N SER A 335 11.64 -7.04 -6.99
CA SER A 335 12.92 -7.70 -7.18
C SER A 335 12.75 -9.15 -7.64
N ALA A 336 13.76 -9.66 -8.36
CA ALA A 336 13.82 -11.07 -8.72
C ALA A 336 14.15 -11.96 -7.51
N THR A 337 14.82 -11.41 -6.49
CA THR A 337 15.19 -12.14 -5.28
C THR A 337 14.02 -12.20 -4.29
N GLN A 338 14.13 -13.03 -3.27
CA GLN A 338 13.21 -13.03 -2.12
C GLN A 338 13.73 -12.16 -0.97
N SER A 339 14.87 -11.48 -1.17
CA SER A 339 15.46 -10.57 -0.19
C SER A 339 14.61 -9.31 -0.05
N TYR A 340 14.59 -8.73 1.14
CA TYR A 340 13.93 -7.44 1.42
C TYR A 340 14.92 -6.27 1.44
N SER A 341 16.23 -6.55 1.50
CA SER A 341 17.29 -5.57 1.31
C SER A 341 17.88 -5.72 -0.09
N SER A 342 18.46 -4.63 -0.60
CA SER A 342 19.18 -4.67 -1.87
C SER A 342 20.30 -3.65 -1.86
N SER A 343 21.53 -4.11 -2.12
CA SER A 343 22.68 -3.22 -2.36
C SER A 343 22.50 -2.39 -3.64
N GLU A 344 21.50 -2.71 -4.47
CA GLU A 344 21.08 -1.88 -5.60
C GLU A 344 20.71 -0.46 -5.16
N TYR A 345 20.07 -0.29 -4.00
CA TYR A 345 19.63 1.01 -3.51
C TYR A 345 20.69 1.76 -2.72
N GLN A 346 21.83 1.13 -2.44
CA GLN A 346 22.92 1.77 -1.70
C GLN A 346 23.62 2.79 -2.59
N GLU A 347 23.69 4.03 -2.13
CA GLU A 347 24.40 5.08 -2.86
C GLU A 347 25.91 4.84 -2.82
N THR A 348 26.50 4.56 -3.98
CA THR A 348 27.95 4.43 -4.17
C THR A 348 28.38 5.19 -5.42
N GLN A 349 29.66 5.51 -5.48
CA GLN A 349 30.25 6.22 -6.61
C GLN A 349 31.48 5.49 -7.11
N LYS A 350 31.59 5.34 -8.43
CA LYS A 350 32.75 4.78 -9.11
C LYS A 350 33.18 5.70 -10.24
N THR A 351 34.49 5.98 -10.28
CA THR A 351 35.12 6.69 -11.39
C THR A 351 35.71 5.66 -12.36
N HIS A 352 35.41 5.80 -13.64
CA HIS A 352 35.92 4.94 -14.70
C HIS A 352 36.79 5.75 -15.65
N THR A 353 37.95 5.19 -15.98
CA THR A 353 38.90 5.78 -16.93
C THR A 353 39.01 4.88 -18.15
N PHE A 354 38.83 5.46 -19.34
CA PHE A 354 38.84 4.76 -20.61
C PHE A 354 39.91 5.34 -21.54
N ASN A 355 40.59 4.46 -22.26
CA ASN A 355 41.40 4.86 -23.40
C ASN A 355 40.53 4.86 -24.65
N ILE A 356 40.47 5.98 -25.35
CA ILE A 356 39.71 6.16 -26.58
C ILE A 356 40.70 6.23 -27.74
N GLY A 357 40.59 5.29 -28.68
CA GLY A 357 41.42 5.28 -29.88
C GLY A 357 41.21 6.53 -30.75
N PRO A 358 42.10 6.77 -31.73
CA PRO A 358 41.96 7.89 -32.66
C PRO A 358 40.64 7.80 -33.44
N GLN A 359 40.08 8.96 -33.79
CA GLN A 359 38.86 9.08 -34.62
C GLN A 359 37.72 8.17 -34.12
N THR A 360 37.49 8.12 -32.81
CA THR A 360 36.54 7.20 -32.17
C THR A 360 35.61 7.96 -31.23
N VAL A 361 34.34 7.56 -31.21
CA VAL A 361 33.37 7.97 -30.20
C VAL A 361 33.10 6.79 -29.28
N LEU A 362 33.29 6.99 -27.98
CA LEU A 362 32.93 6.06 -26.93
C LEU A 362 31.56 6.44 -26.40
N VAL A 363 30.62 5.50 -26.41
CA VAL A 363 29.29 5.63 -25.82
C VAL A 363 29.25 4.75 -24.59
N LEU A 364 28.87 5.32 -23.44
CA LEU A 364 28.81 4.64 -22.14
C LEU A 364 27.36 4.55 -21.68
N LEU A 365 26.95 3.35 -21.25
CA LEU A 365 25.57 3.04 -20.92
C LEU A 365 25.44 2.31 -19.58
N THR A 366 24.35 2.56 -18.88
CA THR A 366 23.86 1.77 -17.74
C THR A 366 22.49 1.19 -18.01
N ASP A 367 22.13 0.14 -17.29
CA ASP A 367 20.75 -0.32 -17.12
C ASP A 367 20.05 0.53 -16.06
N ARG A 368 19.68 1.76 -16.43
CA ARG A 368 19.05 2.69 -15.51
C ARG A 368 17.65 2.21 -15.13
N VAL A 369 17.27 2.44 -13.88
CA VAL A 369 15.97 2.05 -13.32
C VAL A 369 15.19 3.31 -12.95
N TRP A 370 13.88 3.28 -13.16
CA TRP A 370 12.97 4.28 -12.65
C TRP A 370 11.85 3.64 -11.84
N ILE A 371 11.53 4.29 -10.72
CA ILE A 371 10.32 4.01 -9.94
C ILE A 371 9.38 5.18 -10.12
N GLN A 372 8.17 4.91 -10.60
CA GLN A 372 7.16 5.91 -10.88
C GLN A 372 5.87 5.58 -10.15
N ALA A 373 5.31 6.57 -9.46
CA ALA A 373 3.96 6.48 -8.90
C ALA A 373 2.99 7.33 -9.73
N THR A 374 1.89 6.73 -10.15
CA THR A 374 0.86 7.35 -10.97
C THR A 374 -0.51 7.05 -10.35
N ARG A 375 -1.46 7.99 -10.46
CA ARG A 375 -2.87 7.68 -10.17
C ARG A 375 -3.37 6.59 -11.11
N SER A 376 -4.24 5.71 -10.63
CA SER A 376 -4.67 4.52 -11.39
C SER A 376 -5.41 4.83 -12.69
N ASP A 377 -6.09 5.97 -12.76
CA ASP A 377 -6.72 6.49 -13.98
C ASP A 377 -5.70 6.97 -15.03
N GLY A 378 -4.40 6.92 -14.73
CA GLY A 378 -3.32 7.37 -15.61
C GLY A 378 -3.27 8.88 -15.79
N SER A 379 -4.13 9.64 -15.10
CA SER A 379 -4.29 11.08 -15.31
C SER A 379 -3.06 11.88 -14.87
N THR A 380 -2.34 11.39 -13.86
CA THR A 380 -1.29 12.15 -13.17
C THR A 380 -0.18 11.25 -12.66
N THR A 381 1.06 11.51 -13.10
CA THR A 381 2.26 11.03 -12.42
C THR A 381 2.47 11.86 -11.17
N ILE A 382 2.43 11.22 -10.00
CA ILE A 382 2.58 11.87 -8.70
C ILE A 382 4.05 12.18 -8.47
N HIS A 383 4.92 11.20 -8.70
CA HIS A 383 6.37 11.36 -8.56
C HIS A 383 7.11 10.26 -9.34
N ARG A 384 8.36 10.54 -9.73
CA ARG A 384 9.26 9.59 -10.37
C ARG A 384 10.71 9.86 -9.96
N ILE A 385 11.41 8.81 -9.56
CA ILE A 385 12.86 8.84 -9.39
C ILE A 385 13.54 7.94 -10.41
N GLY A 386 14.79 8.26 -10.75
CA GLY A 386 15.64 7.43 -11.61
C GLY A 386 17.03 7.27 -11.00
N TYR A 387 17.55 6.05 -11.00
CA TYR A 387 18.83 5.69 -10.40
C TYR A 387 19.48 4.54 -11.17
N ASN A 388 20.80 4.36 -10.99
CA ASN A 388 21.52 3.24 -11.58
C ASN A 388 21.54 2.06 -10.61
N ALA A 389 21.16 0.88 -11.09
CA ALA A 389 21.16 -0.35 -10.30
C ALA A 389 22.57 -0.92 -10.09
N THR A 390 23.52 -0.53 -10.95
CA THR A 390 24.94 -0.83 -10.87
C THR A 390 25.79 0.42 -11.09
N ASP A 391 27.04 0.39 -10.65
CA ASP A 391 28.06 1.38 -11.02
C ASP A 391 28.99 0.87 -12.12
N ASP A 392 28.70 -0.29 -12.70
CA ASP A 392 29.37 -0.82 -13.89
C ASP A 392 28.77 -0.23 -15.18
N LEU A 393 29.62 -0.05 -16.19
CA LEU A 393 29.25 0.52 -17.48
C LEU A 393 29.34 -0.52 -18.60
N SER A 394 28.32 -0.52 -19.44
CA SER A 394 28.41 -1.06 -20.79
C SER A 394 28.97 0.00 -21.73
N ARG A 395 29.62 -0.43 -22.81
CA ARG A 395 30.24 0.49 -23.76
C ARG A 395 30.13 0.04 -25.20
N THR A 396 30.03 1.01 -26.09
CA THR A 396 30.10 0.84 -27.54
C THR A 396 31.06 1.87 -28.12
N GLU A 397 31.86 1.48 -29.11
CA GLU A 397 32.73 2.38 -29.85
C GLU A 397 32.25 2.56 -31.28
N ILE A 398 32.29 3.80 -31.77
CA ILE A 398 31.92 4.18 -33.13
C ILE A 398 33.15 4.79 -33.80
N LYS A 399 33.63 4.19 -34.88
CA LYS A 399 34.71 4.76 -35.70
C LYS A 399 34.17 5.88 -36.58
N LEU A 400 34.86 7.02 -36.58
CA LEU A 400 34.51 8.20 -37.37
C LEU A 400 35.10 8.15 -38.78
N LYS A 401 36.21 7.44 -38.97
CA LYS A 401 36.87 7.20 -40.26
C LYS A 401 36.91 5.72 -40.58
#